data_AF-A0A356RFH2-F1
#
_entry.id   AF-A0A356RFH2-F1
#
_cell.length_a   1.000
_cell.length_b   1.000
_cell.length_c   1.000
_cell.angle_alpha   90.00
_cell.angle_beta   90.00
_cell.angle_gamma   90.00
#
_symmetry.space_group_name_H-M   'P 1'
#
loop_
_entity.id
_entity.type
_entity.pdbx_description
1 polymer ?
#
loop_
_entity_poly.entity_id
_entity_poly.type
_entity_poly.pdbx_seq_one_letter_code
_entity_poly.pdbx_strand_id
1 'polypeptide(L)' 'AFEGVEAVEAGMVFEAKAPDGATQEIVVVKVDGDAVTIDTNHPLAGVALNFDINVVSVREATKEELEHGHSHAGDGHSH' A
#
# COMPACT_ATOMS: atom_id res chain seq x y z
N ALA A 1 -7.84 20.45 -3.95
CA ALA A 1 -8.29 21.07 -2.69
C ALA A 1 -8.93 19.97 -1.84
N PHE A 2 -8.82 20.01 -0.52
CA PHE A 2 -9.54 19.06 0.34
C PHE A 2 -11.02 19.43 0.30
N GLU A 3 -11.79 18.73 -0.53
CA GLU A 3 -13.21 19.05 -0.75
C GLU A 3 -14.08 18.47 0.37
N GLY A 4 -14.98 19.28 0.93
CA GLY A 4 -16.00 18.82 1.87
C GLY A 4 -15.60 18.80 3.35
N VAL A 5 -14.47 19.41 3.73
CA VAL A 5 -14.01 19.49 5.14
C VAL A 5 -13.89 20.95 5.58
N GLU A 6 -14.52 21.30 6.70
CA GLU A 6 -14.47 22.66 7.28
C GLU A 6 -13.09 22.99 7.88
N ALA A 7 -12.34 21.97 8.31
CA ALA A 7 -10.97 22.10 8.80
C ALA A 7 -10.18 20.81 8.53
N VAL A 8 -8.88 20.95 8.28
CA VAL A 8 -7.93 19.84 8.11
C VAL A 8 -7.15 19.69 9.42
N GLU A 9 -7.07 18.48 9.94
CA GLU A 9 -6.33 18.16 11.17
C GLU A 9 -5.27 17.08 10.93
N ALA A 10 -4.23 17.08 11.76
CA ALA A 10 -3.23 16.02 11.73
C ALA A 10 -3.86 14.66 12.07
N GLY A 11 -3.49 13.62 11.32
CA GLY A 11 -4.05 12.28 11.39
C GLY A 11 -5.21 12.02 10.43
N MET A 12 -5.76 13.04 9.77
CA MET A 12 -6.76 12.83 8.71
C MET A 12 -6.15 12.13 7.50
N VAL A 13 -6.94 11.26 6.89
CA VAL A 13 -6.57 10.47 5.72
C VAL A 13 -7.40 10.90 4.52
N PHE A 14 -6.76 11.07 3.37
CA PHE A 14 -7.40 11.49 2.13
C PHE A 14 -6.96 10.62 0.96
N GLU A 15 -7.82 10.50 -0.05
CA GLU A 15 -7.44 9.96 -1.34
C GLU A 15 -7.00 11.09 -2.28
N ALA A 16 -5.81 10.94 -2.86
CA ALA A 16 -5.26 11.86 -3.84
C ALA A 16 -5.03 11.15 -5.18
N LYS A 17 -5.20 11.87 -6.28
CA LYS A 17 -4.79 11.38 -7.61
C LYS A 17 -3.36 11.79 -7.90
N ALA A 18 -2.51 10.79 -8.11
CA ALA A 18 -1.15 10.97 -8.58
C ALA A 18 -1.12 11.37 -10.08
N PRO A 19 -0.01 11.97 -10.58
CA PRO A 19 0.10 12.42 -11.97
C PRO A 19 -0.07 11.32 -13.03
N ASP A 20 0.20 10.07 -12.66
CA ASP A 20 0.01 8.88 -13.49
C ASP A 20 -1.45 8.38 -13.51
N GLY A 21 -2.35 9.04 -12.77
CA GLY A 21 -3.75 8.68 -12.64
C GLY A 21 -4.05 7.67 -11.54
N ALA A 22 -3.03 7.18 -10.81
CA ALA A 22 -3.24 6.30 -9.67
C ALA A 22 -3.92 7.05 -8.52
N THR A 23 -4.75 6.35 -7.75
CA THR A 23 -5.29 6.87 -6.49
C THR A 23 -4.38 6.42 -5.36
N GLN A 24 -3.97 7.35 -4.52
CA GLN A 24 -3.06 7.12 -3.40
C GLN A 24 -3.69 7.67 -2.12
N GLU A 25 -3.60 6.87 -1.06
CA GLU A 25 -3.94 7.30 0.29
C GLU A 25 -2.81 8.17 0.86
N ILE A 26 -3.16 9.33 1.40
CA ILE A 26 -2.24 10.29 2.03
C ILE A 26 -2.69 10.63 3.44
N VAL A 27 -1.75 10.79 4.36
CA VAL A 27 -2.02 11.14 5.76
C VAL A 27 -1.51 12.55 6.03
N VAL A 28 -2.33 13.40 6.66
CA VAL A 28 -1.88 14.72 7.11
C VAL A 28 -1.03 14.56 8.37
N VAL A 29 0.23 14.96 8.33
CA VAL A 29 1.13 14.88 9.49
C VAL A 29 1.27 16.21 10.22
N LYS A 30 1.02 17.33 9.54
CA LYS A 30 1.12 18.66 10.12
C LYS A 30 0.29 19.70 9.37
N VAL A 31 -0.30 20.65 10.10
CA VAL A 31 -0.99 21.82 9.55
C VAL A 31 -0.33 23.08 10.13
N ASP A 32 0.14 23.98 9.27
CA ASP A 32 0.80 25.25 9.62
C ASP A 32 0.14 26.39 8.85
N GLY A 33 -0.91 26.99 9.42
CA GLY A 33 -1.70 28.01 8.75
C GLY A 33 -2.34 27.46 7.46
N ASP A 34 -1.96 28.02 6.31
CA ASP A 34 -2.46 27.59 5.00
C ASP A 34 -1.64 26.45 4.37
N ALA A 35 -0.57 25.99 5.02
CA ALA A 35 0.28 24.91 4.54
C ALA A 35 -0.01 23.60 5.27
N VAL A 36 -0.07 22.49 4.51
CA VAL A 36 -0.28 21.14 5.05
C VAL A 36 0.89 20.25 4.62
N THR A 37 1.47 19.55 5.57
CA THR A 37 2.45 18.50 5.30
C THR A 37 1.73 17.16 5.29
N ILE A 38 1.92 16.40 4.22
CA ILE A 38 1.32 15.08 4.01
C ILE A 38 2.41 14.01 3.96
N ASP A 39 2.06 12.81 4.39
CA ASP A 39 2.86 11.60 4.25
C ASP A 39 2.18 10.67 3.24
N THR A 40 2.98 10.24 2.26
CA THR A 40 2.58 9.35 1.16
C THR A 40 3.31 8.01 1.23
N ASN A 41 4.15 7.80 2.24
CA ASN A 41 4.87 6.57 2.44
C ASN A 41 3.92 5.44 2.87
N HIS A 42 4.28 4.20 2.54
CA HIS A 42 3.61 3.04 3.10
C HIS A 42 3.71 3.09 4.65
N PRO A 43 2.70 2.62 5.41
CA PRO A 43 2.73 2.66 6.89
C PRO A 43 3.94 1.96 7.55
N LEU A 44 4.62 1.10 6.80
CA LEU A 44 5.81 0.36 7.23
C LEU A 44 7.13 0.94 6.67
N ALA A 45 7.10 2.06 5.93
CA ALA A 45 8.30 2.69 5.42
C ALA A 45 9.17 3.21 6.57
N GLY A 46 10.48 2.91 6.52
CA GLY A 46 11.41 3.24 7.59
C GLY A 46 11.27 2.39 8.86
N VAL A 47 10.28 1.48 8.92
CA VAL A 47 10.11 0.54 10.03
C VAL A 47 10.98 -0.69 9.79
N ALA A 48 11.86 -1.01 10.76
CA ALA A 48 12.57 -2.28 10.75
C ALA A 48 11.58 -3.42 11.01
N LEU A 49 11.28 -4.20 9.97
CA LEU A 49 10.39 -5.36 10.07
C LEU A 49 11.17 -6.57 10.58
N ASN A 50 10.75 -7.12 11.70
CA ASN A 50 11.36 -8.29 12.31
C ASN A 50 10.46 -9.50 12.06
N PHE A 51 10.99 -10.51 11.39
CA PHE A 51 10.25 -11.74 11.06
C PHE A 51 10.94 -12.94 11.68
N ASP A 52 10.15 -13.83 12.28
CA ASP A 52 10.56 -15.20 12.58
C ASP A 52 9.99 -16.10 11.48
N ILE A 53 10.87 -16.69 10.67
CA ILE A 53 10.50 -17.39 9.43
C ILE A 53 10.87 -18.86 9.55
N ASN A 54 9.89 -19.73 9.30
CA ASN A 54 10.10 -21.16 9.13
C ASN A 54 9.69 -21.61 7.72
N VAL A 55 10.59 -22.31 7.01
CA VAL A 55 10.32 -22.82 5.66
C VAL A 55 9.57 -24.14 5.76
N VAL A 56 8.31 -24.15 5.32
CA VAL A 56 7.43 -25.34 5.41
C VAL A 56 7.58 -26.30 4.24
N SER A 57 7.86 -25.80 3.04
CA SER A 57 7.98 -26.60 1.82
C SER A 57 8.64 -25.81 0.69
N VAL A 58 9.31 -26.51 -0.22
CA VAL A 58 9.84 -25.96 -1.48
C VAL A 58 9.43 -26.88 -2.62
N ARG A 59 8.96 -26.31 -3.73
CA ARG A 59 8.61 -27.04 -4.95
C ARG A 59 8.93 -26.19 -6.17
N GLU A 60 9.00 -26.84 -7.33
CA GLU A 60 9.02 -26.14 -8.61
C GLU A 60 7.67 -25.45 -8.88
N ALA A 61 7.74 -24.27 -9.52
CA ALA A 61 6.56 -23.57 -10.01
C ALA A 61 5.99 -24.27 -11.25
N THR A 62 4.66 -24.24 -11.42
CA THR A 62 4.03 -24.70 -12.65
C THR A 62 4.24 -23.68 -13.79
N LYS A 63 3.96 -24.07 -15.03
CA LYS A 63 4.03 -23.13 -16.18
C LYS A 63 3.10 -21.93 -15.99
N GLU A 64 1.89 -22.17 -15.51
CA GLU A 64 0.88 -21.14 -15.26
C GLU A 64 1.35 -20.14 -14.20
N GLU A 65 1.93 -20.62 -13.09
CA GLU A 65 2.46 -19.74 -12.04
C GLU A 65 3.62 -18.87 -12.52
N LEU A 66 4.47 -19.40 -13.42
CA LEU A 66 5.53 -18.63 -14.06
C LEU A 66 4.96 -17.56 -15.01
N GLU A 67 3.91 -17.88 -15.76
CA GLU A 67 3.23 -16.94 -16.66
C GLU A 67 2.52 -15.82 -15.88
N HIS A 68 1.95 -16.13 -14.71
CA HIS A 68 1.25 -15.16 -13.86
C HIS A 68 2.15 -14.38 -12.88
N GLY A 69 3.35 -14.89 -12.58
CA GLY A 69 4.31 -14.26 -11.67
C GLY A 69 3.97 -14.39 -10.18
N HIS A 70 3.04 -15.27 -9.80
CA HIS A 70 2.69 -15.53 -8.40
C HIS A 70 2.27 -16.99 -8.18
N SER A 71 2.45 -17.48 -6.95
CA SER A 71 2.06 -18.84 -6.57
C SER A 71 0.54 -18.98 -6.49
N HIS A 72 0.03 -20.12 -6.93
CA HIS A 72 -1.35 -20.53 -6.72
C HIS A 72 -1.44 -21.44 -5.49
N ALA A 73 -2.50 -21.29 -4.68
CA ALA A 73 -2.82 -22.27 -3.65
C ALA A 73 -3.15 -23.63 -4.33
N GLY A 74 -2.81 -24.73 -3.66
CA GLY A 74 -2.88 -26.10 -4.19
C GLY A 74 -4.12 -26.41 -5.03
N ASP A 75 -3.88 -27.14 -6.13
CA ASP A 75 -4.84 -27.80 -7.03
C ASP A 75 -6.27 -27.26 -7.08
N GLY A 76 -6.44 -26.18 -7.84
CA GLY A 76 -7.70 -25.94 -8.54
C GLY A 76 -8.18 -24.50 -8.46
N HIS A 77 -7.98 -23.76 -9.55
CA HIS A 77 -9.08 -23.35 -10.41
C HIS A 77 -8.48 -22.93 -11.75
N SER A 78 -8.48 -23.86 -12.70
CA SER A 78 -8.40 -23.51 -14.12
C SER A 78 -9.56 -22.57 -14.43
N HIS A 79 -9.23 -21.41 -14.97
CA HIS A 79 -10.17 -20.65 -15.79
C HIS A 79 -10.30 -21.33 -17.16
#